data_AF-A0A396JYF8-F1
#
_entry.id   AF-A0A396JYF8-F1
#
_cell.length_a   1.000
_cell.length_b   1.000
_cell.length_c   1.000
_cell.angle_alpha   90.00
_cell.angle_beta   90.00
_cell.angle_gamma   90.00
#
_symmetry.space_group_name_H-M   'P 1'
#
loop_
_entity.id
_entity.type
_entity.pdbx_description
1 polymer ?
#
loop_
_entity_poly.entity_id
_entity_poly.type
_entity_poly.pdbx_seq_one_letter_code
_entity_poly.pdbx_strand_id
1 'polypeptide(L)'
;MKKWIMECHQSRPRLEALQNQIDDFVTSYEEKLEEERKTKEALAAEGGWTVAAYHKGRKKTTDSESGIAVGSVAQAAVENKLDKKKPKEVGLDFYCFKKREAQRNEIMELQGKFEEDKKRLQQLRAARKFRPY
;
A
#
# COMPACT_ATOMS: atom_id res chain seq x y z
N MET A 1 -2.06 -27.38 54.23
CA MET A 1 -2.06 -27.95 52.85
C MET A 1 -3.35 -28.69 52.50
N LYS A 2 -3.81 -29.69 53.29
CA LYS A 2 -5.01 -30.49 52.93
C LYS A 2 -6.29 -29.67 52.72
N LYS A 3 -6.52 -28.62 53.53
CA LYS A 3 -7.67 -27.71 53.37
C LYS A 3 -7.74 -27.05 51.99
N TRP A 4 -6.62 -26.55 51.49
CA TRP A 4 -6.56 -25.87 50.19
C TRP A 4 -6.79 -26.84 49.02
N ILE A 5 -6.29 -28.07 49.13
CA ILE A 5 -6.50 -29.09 48.10
C ILE A 5 -7.98 -29.43 47.98
N MET A 6 -8.68 -29.62 49.11
CA MET A 6 -10.12 -29.87 49.13
C MET A 6 -10.92 -28.69 48.57
N GLU A 7 -10.54 -27.46 48.92
CA GLU A 7 -11.18 -26.25 48.42
C GLU A 7 -11.03 -26.09 46.91
N CYS A 8 -9.85 -26.42 46.34
CA CYS A 8 -9.64 -26.45 44.89
C CYS A 8 -10.49 -27.52 44.17
N HIS A 9 -10.77 -28.65 44.82
CA HIS A 9 -11.63 -29.69 44.26
C HIS A 9 -13.12 -29.32 44.34
N GLN A 10 -13.52 -28.61 45.40
CA GLN A 10 -14.89 -28.13 45.59
C GLN A 10 -15.19 -26.89 44.74
N SER A 11 -14.19 -26.05 44.47
CA SER A 11 -14.32 -24.85 43.63
C SER A 11 -14.32 -25.16 42.14
N ARG A 12 -13.99 -26.39 41.73
CA ARG A 12 -14.03 -26.82 40.32
C ARG A 12 -15.46 -27.27 39.98
N PRO A 13 -16.18 -26.55 39.11
CA PRO A 13 -17.43 -27.05 38.56
C PRO A 13 -17.18 -28.39 37.86
N ARG A 14 -18.19 -29.27 37.88
CA ARG A 14 -18.16 -30.47 37.01
C ARG A 14 -18.03 -30.01 35.56
N LEU A 15 -17.28 -30.77 34.78
CA LEU A 15 -16.94 -30.42 33.40
C LEU A 15 -18.17 -30.17 32.53
N GLU A 16 -19.24 -30.95 32.73
CA GLU A 16 -20.53 -30.81 32.04
C GLU A 16 -21.22 -29.46 32.34
N ALA A 17 -21.22 -29.05 33.62
CA ALA A 17 -21.82 -27.77 34.02
C ALA A 17 -21.04 -26.58 33.45
N LEU A 18 -19.71 -26.69 33.37
CA LEU A 18 -18.86 -25.68 32.75
C LEU A 18 -19.11 -25.59 31.24
N GLN A 19 -19.26 -26.72 30.56
CA GLN A 19 -19.53 -26.76 29.12
C GLN A 19 -20.86 -26.06 28.80
N ASN A 20 -21.93 -26.39 29.54
CA ASN A 20 -23.24 -25.74 29.34
C ASN A 20 -23.17 -24.22 29.55
N GLN A 21 -22.43 -23.75 30.56
CA GLN A 21 -22.24 -22.31 30.78
C GLN A 21 -21.49 -21.64 29.64
N ILE A 22 -20.49 -22.32 29.06
CA ILE A 22 -19.75 -21.80 27.90
C ILE A 22 -20.66 -21.74 26.68
N ASP A 23 -21.43 -22.80 26.43
CA ASP A 23 -22.34 -22.87 25.28
C ASP A 23 -23.43 -21.77 25.37
N ASP A 24 -24.04 -21.58 26.55
CA ASP A 24 -25.01 -20.51 26.82
C ASP A 24 -24.38 -19.11 26.66
N PHE A 25 -23.13 -18.95 27.09
CA PHE A 25 -22.41 -17.69 26.93
C PHE A 25 -22.09 -17.39 25.46
N VAL A 26 -21.60 -18.37 24.72
CA VAL A 26 -21.24 -18.21 23.30
C VAL A 26 -22.48 -17.90 22.48
N THR A 27 -23.57 -18.65 22.66
CA THR A 27 -24.84 -18.40 21.96
C THR A 27 -25.38 -16.99 22.22
N SER A 28 -25.49 -16.57 23.49
CA SER A 28 -25.97 -15.22 23.83
C SER A 28 -25.03 -14.11 23.35
N TYR A 29 -23.73 -14.37 23.24
CA TYR A 29 -22.76 -13.41 22.73
C TYR A 29 -22.85 -13.27 21.20
N GLU A 30 -22.99 -14.39 20.48
CA GLU A 30 -23.19 -14.41 19.03
C GLU A 30 -24.49 -13.72 18.62
N GLU A 31 -25.58 -13.93 19.36
CA GLU A 31 -26.87 -13.25 19.14
C GLU A 31 -26.71 -11.73 19.24
N LYS A 32 -26.08 -11.23 20.30
CA LYS A 32 -25.81 -9.78 20.47
C LYS A 32 -24.95 -9.22 19.34
N LEU A 33 -23.94 -9.97 18.92
CA LEU A 33 -23.04 -9.54 17.85
C LEU A 33 -23.78 -9.45 16.52
N GLU A 34 -24.68 -10.39 16.21
CA GLU A 34 -25.50 -10.35 15.00
C GLU A 34 -26.54 -9.20 15.03
N GLU A 35 -27.13 -8.90 16.19
CA GLU A 35 -27.99 -7.71 16.34
C GLU A 35 -27.21 -6.41 16.12
N GLU A 36 -25.99 -6.29 16.67
CA GLU A 36 -25.11 -5.16 16.41
C GLU A 36 -24.72 -5.03 14.94
N ARG A 37 -24.51 -6.15 14.25
CA ARG A 37 -24.20 -6.14 12.81
C ARG A 37 -25.41 -5.67 12.00
N LYS A 38 -26.60 -6.20 12.27
CA LYS A 38 -27.85 -5.80 11.61
C LYS A 38 -28.16 -4.32 11.83
N THR A 39 -27.97 -3.81 13.06
CA THR A 39 -28.17 -2.38 13.36
C THR A 39 -27.16 -1.49 12.62
N LYS A 40 -25.88 -1.87 12.57
CA LYS A 40 -24.86 -1.16 11.78
C LYS A 40 -25.17 -1.19 10.29
N GLU A 41 -25.64 -2.32 9.76
CA GLU A 41 -26.05 -2.45 8.35
C GLU A 41 -27.28 -1.59 8.01
N ALA A 42 -28.27 -1.54 8.91
CA ALA A 42 -29.45 -0.69 8.76
C ALA A 42 -29.07 0.81 8.78
N LEU A 43 -28.23 1.24 9.73
CA LEU A 43 -27.71 2.62 9.79
C LEU A 43 -26.90 2.99 8.54
N ALA A 44 -26.09 2.06 8.02
CA ALA A 44 -25.33 2.28 6.81
C ALA A 44 -26.26 2.45 5.58
N ALA A 45 -27.32 1.66 5.50
CA ALA A 45 -28.33 1.75 4.44
C ALA A 45 -29.10 3.08 4.47
N GLU A 46 -29.52 3.56 5.65
CA GLU A 46 -30.21 4.85 5.80
C GLU A 46 -29.31 6.03 5.40
N GLY A 47 -28.01 5.97 5.69
CA GLY A 47 -27.04 6.99 5.30
C GLY A 47 -26.62 6.94 3.82
N GLY A 48 -27.10 5.97 3.04
CA GLY A 48 -26.70 5.77 1.64
C GLY A 48 -25.27 5.26 1.46
N TRP A 49 -24.62 4.76 2.51
CA TRP A 49 -23.26 4.20 2.46
C TRP A 49 -23.33 2.68 2.47
N THR A 50 -22.82 2.04 1.42
CA THR A 50 -22.73 0.57 1.37
C THR A 50 -21.47 0.08 2.08
N VAL A 51 -21.61 -0.92 2.97
CA VAL A 51 -20.46 -1.57 3.64
C VAL A 51 -19.67 -2.34 2.58
N ALA A 52 -18.41 -1.95 2.37
CA ALA A 52 -17.54 -2.64 1.42
C ALA A 52 -17.20 -4.05 1.94
N ALA A 53 -17.73 -5.09 1.29
CA ALA A 53 -17.40 -6.46 1.60
C ALA A 53 -15.96 -6.79 1.15
N TYR A 54 -15.09 -7.13 2.11
CA TYR A 54 -13.76 -7.64 1.77
C TYR A 54 -13.88 -9.07 1.25
N HIS A 55 -13.65 -9.27 -0.05
CA HIS A 55 -13.56 -10.61 -0.63
C HIS A 55 -12.29 -11.31 -0.13
N LYS A 56 -12.41 -12.07 0.96
CA LYS A 56 -11.33 -12.91 1.49
C LYS A 56 -11.19 -14.15 0.60
N GLY A 57 -10.47 -14.01 -0.51
CA GLY A 57 -10.42 -15.04 -1.54
C GLY A 57 -9.28 -14.94 -2.55
N ARG A 58 -8.13 -14.34 -2.20
CA ARG A 58 -6.96 -14.44 -3.08
C ARG A 58 -6.34 -15.83 -2.93
N LYS A 59 -6.49 -16.67 -3.96
CA LYS A 59 -5.80 -17.97 -4.04
C LYS A 59 -4.29 -17.75 -3.91
N LYS A 60 -3.68 -18.38 -2.91
CA LYS A 60 -2.23 -18.50 -2.75
C LYS A 60 -1.84 -19.78 -3.48
N THR A 61 -0.97 -19.68 -4.48
CA THR A 61 -0.33 -20.86 -5.06
C THR A 61 0.94 -21.13 -4.26
N THR A 62 1.08 -22.34 -3.73
CA THR A 62 2.32 -22.80 -3.10
C THR A 62 3.30 -23.16 -4.20
N ASP A 63 4.50 -22.60 -4.15
CA ASP A 63 5.61 -22.99 -5.01
C ASP A 63 6.11 -24.39 -4.59
N SER A 64 6.19 -25.34 -5.53
CA SER A 64 6.44 -26.76 -5.24
C SER A 64 7.86 -27.05 -4.77
N GLU A 65 8.80 -26.13 -5.02
CA GLU A 65 10.21 -26.31 -4.65
C GLU A 65 10.53 -25.72 -3.28
N SER A 66 9.89 -24.61 -2.91
CA SER A 66 10.24 -23.84 -1.71
C SER A 66 9.21 -23.93 -0.57
N GLY A 67 7.97 -24.39 -0.83
CA GLY A 67 6.91 -24.52 0.18
C GLY A 67 6.43 -23.19 0.77
N ILE A 68 6.92 -22.04 0.29
CA ILE A 68 6.57 -20.71 0.80
C ILE A 68 5.35 -20.20 0.05
N ALA A 69 4.30 -19.80 0.78
CA ALA A 69 3.08 -19.23 0.23
C ALA A 69 3.29 -17.78 -0.27
N VAL A 70 4.02 -17.61 -1.37
CA VAL A 70 4.22 -16.29 -1.99
C VAL A 70 2.99 -15.95 -2.83
N GLY A 71 2.40 -14.78 -2.56
CA GLY A 71 1.29 -14.28 -3.37
C GLY A 71 1.79 -13.83 -4.74
N SER A 72 1.98 -14.76 -5.68
CA SER A 72 2.38 -14.46 -7.04
C SER A 72 1.37 -13.46 -7.64
N VAL A 73 1.85 -12.26 -7.94
CA VAL A 73 1.14 -11.37 -8.87
C VAL A 73 1.77 -11.69 -10.22
N ALA A 74 0.98 -12.12 -11.19
CA ALA A 74 1.47 -12.26 -12.56
C ALA A 74 2.07 -10.91 -12.97
N GLN A 75 3.34 -10.89 -13.40
CA GLN A 75 4.04 -9.65 -13.77
C GLN A 75 3.24 -8.85 -14.80
N ALA A 76 2.67 -9.54 -15.79
CA ALA A 76 1.77 -8.94 -16.78
C ALA A 76 0.54 -8.24 -16.17
N ALA A 77 -0.01 -8.75 -15.06
CA ALA A 77 -1.14 -8.09 -14.37
C ALA A 77 -0.68 -6.92 -13.48
N VAL A 78 0.59 -6.87 -13.08
CA VAL A 78 1.18 -5.70 -12.42
C VAL A 78 1.41 -4.60 -13.45
N GLU A 79 2.06 -4.92 -14.57
CA GLU A 79 2.38 -3.98 -15.65
C GLU A 79 1.12 -3.34 -16.21
N ASN A 80 0.11 -4.14 -16.58
CA ASN A 80 -1.20 -3.63 -17.02
C ASN A 80 -1.89 -2.73 -15.97
N LYS A 81 -1.62 -2.92 -14.67
CA LYS A 81 -2.15 -2.05 -13.61
C LYS A 81 -1.31 -0.81 -13.37
N LEU A 82 -0.03 -0.82 -13.75
CA LEU A 82 0.84 0.35 -13.73
C LEU A 82 0.53 1.24 -14.93
N ASP A 83 0.35 0.68 -16.12
CA ASP A 83 0.03 1.41 -17.34
C ASP A 83 -1.36 2.06 -17.30
N LYS A 84 -2.33 1.40 -16.64
CA LYS A 84 -3.68 1.93 -16.44
C LYS A 84 -3.77 2.97 -15.33
N LYS A 85 -2.73 3.14 -14.51
CA LYS A 85 -2.69 4.27 -13.57
C LYS A 85 -2.26 5.49 -14.36
N LYS A 86 -3.17 6.47 -14.43
CA LYS A 86 -2.77 7.84 -14.79
C LYS A 86 -1.54 8.18 -13.94
N PRO A 87 -0.47 8.73 -14.52
CA PRO A 87 0.67 9.15 -13.73
C PRO A 87 0.12 10.02 -12.60
N LYS A 88 0.49 9.71 -11.35
CA LYS A 88 0.23 10.61 -10.22
C LYS A 88 1.11 11.81 -10.46
N GLU A 89 0.70 12.66 -11.38
CA GLU A 89 1.20 14.01 -11.54
C GLU A 89 0.72 14.75 -10.31
N VAL A 90 1.47 14.58 -9.21
CA VAL A 90 1.67 15.67 -8.28
C VAL A 90 2.10 16.80 -9.18
N GLY A 91 1.23 17.80 -9.37
CA GLY A 91 1.42 18.88 -10.33
C GLY A 91 2.89 19.28 -10.33
N LEU A 92 3.48 19.39 -11.52
CA LEU A 92 4.93 19.49 -11.75
C LEU A 92 5.63 20.50 -10.82
N ASP A 93 4.85 21.43 -10.27
CA ASP A 93 5.23 22.57 -9.48
C ASP A 93 4.70 22.60 -8.02
N PHE A 94 4.26 21.48 -7.45
CA PHE A 94 3.67 21.49 -6.10
C PHE A 94 4.63 22.02 -5.01
N TYR A 95 5.94 21.83 -5.17
CA TYR A 95 6.94 22.31 -4.22
C TYR A 95 7.94 23.27 -4.85
N CYS A 96 8.37 24.27 -4.08
CA CYS A 96 9.35 25.26 -4.52
C CYS A 96 10.71 24.66 -4.93
N PHE A 97 11.12 23.52 -4.35
CA PHE A 97 12.38 22.88 -4.71
C PHE A 97 12.34 22.32 -6.14
N LYS A 98 11.20 21.80 -6.62
CA LYS A 98 11.05 21.29 -7.98
C LYS A 98 11.29 22.38 -9.03
N LYS A 99 10.74 23.57 -8.80
CA LYS A 99 10.96 24.74 -9.67
C LYS A 99 12.43 25.13 -9.72
N ARG A 100 13.10 25.16 -8.57
CA ARG A 100 14.53 25.52 -8.47
C ARG A 100 15.42 24.48 -9.16
N GLU A 101 15.09 23.20 -9.02
CA GLU A 101 15.80 22.11 -9.70
C GLU A 101 15.61 22.18 -11.22
N ALA A 102 14.39 22.39 -11.70
CA ALA A 102 14.12 22.55 -13.12
C ALA A 102 14.90 23.72 -13.75
N GLN A 103 14.87 24.89 -13.11
CA GLN A 103 15.64 26.07 -13.54
C GLN A 103 17.15 25.81 -13.54
N ARG A 104 17.66 25.13 -12.50
CA ARG A 104 19.08 24.77 -12.44
C ARG A 104 19.46 23.85 -13.59
N ASN A 105 18.65 22.85 -13.89
CA ASN A 105 18.91 21.91 -14.98
C ASN A 105 18.91 22.62 -16.33
N GLU A 106 17.95 23.52 -16.57
CA GLU A 106 17.90 24.32 -17.80
C GLU A 106 19.15 25.21 -17.96
N ILE A 107 19.60 25.86 -16.88
CA ILE A 107 20.84 26.66 -16.90
C ILE A 107 22.06 25.79 -17.21
N MET A 108 22.15 24.60 -16.61
CA MET A 108 23.26 23.67 -16.86
C MET A 108 23.29 23.21 -18.32
N GLU A 109 22.14 22.92 -18.92
CA GLU A 109 22.03 22.56 -20.34
C GLU A 109 22.46 23.73 -21.25
N LEU A 110 22.05 24.96 -20.94
CA LEU A 110 22.45 26.15 -21.68
C LEU A 110 23.95 26.42 -21.59
N GLN A 111 24.56 26.21 -20.41
CA GLN A 111 26.00 26.32 -20.24
C GLN A 111 26.75 25.28 -21.08
N GLY A 112 26.29 24.03 -21.10
CA GLY A 112 26.87 22.98 -21.94
C GLY A 112 26.86 23.35 -23.43
N LYS A 113 25.70 23.78 -23.95
CA LYS A 113 25.55 24.23 -25.34
C LYS A 113 26.45 25.42 -25.67
N PHE A 114 26.55 26.39 -24.74
CA PHE A 114 27.41 27.55 -24.93
C PHE A 114 28.89 27.18 -25.01
N GLU A 115 29.35 26.22 -24.21
CA GLU A 115 30.72 25.72 -24.26
C GLU A 115 31.01 25.01 -25.59
N GLU A 116 30.07 24.22 -26.10
CA GLU A 116 30.17 23.58 -27.42
C GLU A 116 30.29 24.61 -28.54
N ASP A 117 29.42 25.62 -28.54
CA ASP A 117 29.44 26.70 -29.53
C ASP A 117 30.73 27.53 -29.44
N LYS A 118 31.23 27.78 -28.23
CA LYS A 118 32.51 28.46 -28.02
C LYS A 118 33.66 27.68 -28.65
N LYS A 119 33.71 26.35 -28.46
CA LYS A 119 34.70 25.47 -29.10
C LYS A 119 34.58 25.51 -30.62
N ARG A 120 33.35 25.43 -31.15
CA ARG A 120 33.09 25.52 -32.60
C ARG A 120 33.55 26.85 -33.19
N LEU A 121 33.26 27.96 -32.52
CA LEU A 121 33.67 29.29 -32.97
C LEU A 121 35.19 29.46 -32.94
N GLN A 122 35.87 28.90 -31.95
CA GLN A 122 37.33 28.88 -31.89
C GLN A 122 37.92 28.12 -33.08
N GLN A 123 37.38 26.96 -33.43
CA GLN A 123 37.80 26.21 -34.62
C GLN A 123 37.60 27.01 -35.90
N LEU A 124 36.45 27.67 -36.06
CA LEU A 124 36.17 28.51 -37.24
C LEU A 124 37.10 29.73 -37.30
N ARG A 125 37.40 30.36 -36.16
CA ARG A 125 38.38 31.47 -36.08
C ARG A 125 39.78 31.02 -36.46
N ALA A 126 40.21 29.85 -36.00
CA ALA A 126 41.51 29.28 -36.36
C ALA A 126 41.59 28.91 -37.85
N ALA A 127 40.50 28.38 -38.42
CA ALA A 127 40.42 28.05 -39.84
C ALA A 127 40.27 29.28 -40.74
N ARG A 128 39.81 30.42 -40.20
CA ARG A 128 39.62 31.65 -40.97
C ARG A 128 40.98 32.23 -41.37
N LYS A 129 41.23 32.26 -42.68
CA LYS A 129 42.37 32.98 -43.26
C LYS A 129 41.98 34.44 -43.44
N PHE A 130 42.65 35.33 -42.72
CA PHE A 130 42.45 36.78 -42.82
C PHE A 130 42.81 37.26 -44.23
N ARG A 131 41.90 37.98 -44.89
CA ARG A 131 42.09 38.57 -46.22
C ARG A 131 41.87 40.08 -46.10
N PRO A 132 42.95 40.89 -46.02
CA PRO A 132 42.87 42.32 -45.72
C PRO A 132 42.90 43.21 -46.98
N TYR A 133 42.18 42.82 -48.03
CA TYR A 133 41.97 43.61 -49.24
C TYR A 133 40.61 43.28 -49.82
#